data_AF-C0Z9W7-F1
#
_entry.id   AF-C0Z9W7-F1
#
_cell.length_a   1.000
_cell.length_b   1.000
_cell.length_c   1.000
_cell.angle_alpha   90.00
_cell.angle_beta   90.00
_cell.angle_gamma   90.00
#
_symmetry.space_group_name_H-M   'P 1'
#
loop_
_entity.id
_entity.type
_entity.pdbx_description
1 polymer ?
#
loop_
_entity_poly.entity_id
_entity_poly.type
_entity_poly.pdbx_seq_one_letter_code
_entity_poly.pdbx_strand_id
1 'polypeptide(L)'
;MNLRSVFGLEVLFFILVSCLFLIGCGASQEQMSTARNNQSSAQRVIEHYSGKTTIKGEPKKIAVLDYRPADSLYALGIKPYAMAKEYRVHGPNQLFAATIARDLGLKPLPQWKL
;
A
#
# COMPACT_ATOMS: atom_id res chain seq x y z
N MET A 1 41.23 20.57 38.63
CA MET A 1 39.94 20.89 37.97
C MET A 1 39.28 19.59 37.55
N ASN A 2 38.05 19.37 38.01
CA ASN A 2 37.39 18.06 38.02
C ASN A 2 36.99 17.58 36.62
N LEU A 3 37.68 16.55 36.11
CA LEU A 3 37.51 15.97 34.77
C LEU A 3 36.09 15.42 34.51
N ARG A 4 35.34 15.10 35.58
CA ARG A 4 33.93 14.63 35.52
C ARG A 4 32.95 15.72 35.08
N SER A 5 33.25 17.00 35.36
CA SER A 5 32.39 18.12 34.96
C SER A 5 32.64 18.56 33.52
N VAL A 6 33.86 18.35 33.01
CA VAL A 6 34.24 18.70 31.63
C VAL A 6 33.57 17.77 30.63
N PHE A 7 33.52 16.47 30.91
CA PHE A 7 32.77 15.49 30.10
C PHE A 7 31.26 15.79 30.04
N GLY A 8 30.67 16.26 31.14
CA GLY A 8 29.26 16.66 31.18
C GLY A 8 28.97 17.93 30.37
N LEU A 9 29.89 18.91 30.38
CA LEU A 9 29.78 20.15 29.62
C LEU A 9 29.89 19.90 28.10
N GLU A 10 30.82 19.02 27.69
CA GLU A 10 31.01 18.62 26.29
C GLU A 10 29.78 17.88 25.73
N VAL A 11 29.21 16.95 26.50
CA VAL A 11 27.98 16.23 26.11
C VAL A 11 26.78 17.17 26.05
N LEU A 12 26.66 18.13 26.97
CA LEU A 12 25.61 19.15 26.95
C LEU A 12 25.73 20.06 25.73
N PHE A 13 26.95 20.44 25.33
CA PHE A 13 27.20 21.25 24.14
C PHE A 13 26.82 20.50 22.86
N PHE A 14 27.14 19.21 22.78
CA PHE A 14 26.78 18.36 21.62
C PHE A 14 25.26 18.18 21.46
N ILE A 15 24.54 18.03 22.57
CA ILE A 15 23.06 17.94 22.59
C ILE A 15 22.43 19.27 22.14
N LEU A 16 22.97 20.41 22.60
CA LEU A 16 22.46 21.74 22.27
C LEU A 16 22.67 22.08 20.78
N VAL A 17 23.78 21.65 20.18
CA VAL A 17 24.05 21.74 18.74
C VAL A 17 23.09 20.86 17.93
N SER A 18 22.76 19.66 18.40
CA SER A 18 21.79 18.78 17.73
C SER A 18 20.38 19.37 17.70
N CYS A 19 19.93 20.03 18.78
CA CYS A 19 18.61 20.69 18.83
C CYS A 19 18.46 21.82 17.80
N LEU A 20 19.54 22.52 17.43
CA LEU A 20 19.53 23.59 16.43
C LEU A 20 19.18 23.07 15.02
N PHE A 21 19.50 21.82 14.70
CA PHE A 21 19.13 21.21 13.40
C PHE A 21 17.63 20.91 13.26
N LEU A 22 16.90 20.72 14.36
CA LEU A 22 15.47 20.39 14.32
C LEU A 22 14.57 21.61 14.05
N ILE A 23 15.04 22.83 14.32
CA ILE A 23 14.27 24.07 14.09
C ILE A 23 14.20 24.42 12.58
N GLY A 24 15.12 23.86 11.77
CA GLY A 24 15.16 24.04 10.31
C GLY A 24 14.21 23.16 9.50
N CYS A 25 13.54 22.16 10.11
CA CYS A 25 12.57 21.30 9.42
C CYS A 25 11.10 21.74 9.62
N GLY A 26 10.87 22.94 10.19
CA GLY A 26 9.53 23.40 10.59
C GLY A 26 9.21 24.87 10.35
N ALA A 27 10.03 25.61 9.59
CA ALA A 27 9.73 27.00 9.23
C ALA A 27 9.01 27.06 7.86
N SER A 28 7.74 26.67 7.85
CA SER A 28 6.78 27.16 6.85
C SER A 28 5.69 27.88 7.61
N GLN A 29 5.83 29.21 7.66
CA GLN A 29 4.83 30.13 8.17
C GLN A 29 3.95 30.50 6.98
N GLU A 30 2.84 29.79 6.78
CA GLU A 30 1.75 30.25 5.92
C GLU A 30 0.51 30.59 6.76
N GLN A 31 0.07 31.82 6.55
CA GLN A 31 -1.15 32.47 6.99
C GLN A 31 -2.36 31.54 7.20
N MET A 32 -3.03 31.75 8.34
CA MET A 32 -4.43 31.39 8.50
C MET A 32 -5.27 32.02 7.38
N SER A 33 -5.69 31.17 6.46
CA SER A 33 -6.71 31.46 5.46
C SER A 33 -7.89 30.55 5.76
N THR A 34 -8.94 31.12 6.36
CA THR A 34 -10.26 30.48 6.39
C THR A 34 -10.76 30.37 4.95
N ALA A 35 -10.51 29.22 4.33
CA ALA A 35 -11.03 28.85 3.01
C ALA A 35 -11.60 27.43 3.08
N ARG A 36 -12.89 27.38 3.44
CA ARG A 36 -13.94 26.54 2.85
C ARG A 36 -13.43 25.36 1.99
N ASN A 37 -13.59 24.15 2.53
CA ASN A 37 -13.73 22.87 1.79
C ASN A 37 -12.89 22.75 0.49
N ASN A 38 -11.56 22.63 0.62
CA ASN A 38 -10.74 22.09 -0.46
C ASN A 38 -10.63 20.58 -0.28
N GLN A 39 -11.68 19.88 -0.69
CA GLN A 39 -11.63 18.45 -0.96
C GLN A 39 -10.67 18.25 -2.14
N SER A 40 -9.41 18.07 -1.77
CA SER A 40 -8.24 17.97 -2.62
C SER A 40 -8.52 17.23 -3.92
N SER A 41 -8.53 17.98 -5.02
CA SER A 41 -8.48 17.52 -6.39
C SER A 41 -7.08 17.00 -6.74
N ALA A 42 -6.38 16.35 -5.81
CA ALA A 42 -5.06 15.77 -6.04
C ALA A 42 -5.19 14.70 -7.13
N GLN A 43 -4.80 15.08 -8.34
CA GLN A 43 -4.72 14.21 -9.49
C GLN A 43 -3.31 13.64 -9.55
N ARG A 44 -3.20 12.32 -9.66
CA ARG A 44 -1.92 11.62 -9.79
C ARG A 44 -1.93 10.72 -11.02
N VAL A 45 -0.84 10.76 -11.79
CA VAL A 45 -0.66 9.92 -12.98
C VAL A 45 0.26 8.78 -12.60
N ILE A 46 -0.21 7.55 -12.80
CA ILE A 46 0.53 6.31 -12.48
C ILE A 46 0.90 5.63 -13.81
N GLU A 47 2.17 5.29 -13.96
CA GLU A 47 2.66 4.50 -15.09
C GLU A 47 2.62 3.01 -14.74
N HIS A 48 2.21 2.18 -15.70
CA HIS A 48 2.13 0.74 -15.58
C HIS A 48 2.35 0.10 -16.95
N TYR A 49 2.41 -1.24 -17.01
CA TYR A 49 2.68 -1.96 -18.26
C TYR A 49 1.77 -1.56 -19.43
N SER A 50 0.47 -1.31 -19.19
CA SER A 50 -0.49 -0.87 -20.20
C SER A 50 -0.47 0.64 -20.51
N GLY A 51 0.53 1.41 -20.07
CA GLY A 51 0.63 2.85 -20.29
C GLY A 51 0.43 3.69 -19.01
N LYS A 52 -0.26 4.83 -19.13
CA LYS A 52 -0.46 5.77 -18.00
C LYS A 52 -1.93 5.89 -17.65
N THR A 53 -2.24 5.84 -16.35
CA THR A 53 -3.59 6.05 -15.83
C THR A 53 -3.62 7.21 -14.86
N THR A 54 -4.59 8.10 -15.03
CA THR A 54 -4.82 9.26 -14.17
C THR A 54 -5.85 8.92 -13.09
N ILE A 55 -5.46 9.01 -11.82
CA ILE A 55 -6.35 8.85 -10.66
C ILE A 55 -6.71 10.24 -10.14
N LYS A 56 -8.02 10.53 -10.05
CA LYS A 56 -8.54 11.81 -9.58
C LYS A 56 -9.01 11.69 -8.14
N GLY A 57 -8.48 12.54 -7.25
CA GLY A 57 -8.86 12.57 -5.84
C GLY A 57 -8.58 11.25 -5.12
N GLU A 58 -9.29 11.02 -4.02
CA GLU A 58 -9.14 9.81 -3.22
C GLU A 58 -10.18 8.73 -3.63
N PRO A 59 -9.74 7.53 -4.04
CA PRO A 59 -10.64 6.48 -4.47
C PRO A 59 -11.39 5.87 -3.27
N LYS A 60 -12.72 5.98 -3.28
CA LYS A 60 -13.59 5.43 -2.22
C LYS A 60 -13.89 3.95 -2.36
N LYS A 61 -13.79 3.40 -3.58
CA LYS A 61 -14.09 2.00 -3.89
C LYS A 61 -13.03 1.47 -4.83
N ILE A 62 -12.36 0.39 -4.41
CA ILE A 62 -11.28 -0.25 -5.16
C ILE A 62 -11.70 -1.69 -5.44
N ALA A 63 -11.67 -2.09 -6.71
CA ALA A 63 -11.90 -3.46 -7.15
C ALA A 63 -10.58 -4.07 -7.60
N VAL A 64 -10.38 -5.35 -7.29
CA VAL A 64 -9.17 -6.10 -7.66
C VAL A 64 -9.53 -7.37 -8.42
N LEU A 65 -8.71 -7.71 -9.40
CA LEU A 65 -8.92 -8.87 -10.28
C LEU A 65 -8.04 -10.07 -9.94
N ASP A 66 -7.02 -9.88 -9.10
CA ASP A 66 -6.04 -10.90 -8.72
C ASP A 66 -5.74 -10.79 -7.21
N TYR A 67 -5.24 -11.88 -6.62
CA TYR A 67 -4.94 -11.98 -5.20
C TYR A 67 -3.73 -11.15 -4.79
N ARG A 68 -2.75 -10.97 -5.67
CA ARG A 68 -1.54 -10.17 -5.39
C ARG A 68 -1.83 -8.69 -5.04
N PRO A 69 -2.59 -7.93 -5.87
CA PRO A 69 -2.98 -6.58 -5.50
C PRO A 69 -3.96 -6.56 -4.33
N ALA A 70 -4.77 -7.60 -4.14
CA ALA A 70 -5.64 -7.70 -2.96
C ALA A 70 -4.82 -7.73 -1.66
N ASP A 71 -3.79 -8.57 -1.60
CA ASP A 71 -2.89 -8.67 -0.45
C ASP A 71 -2.17 -7.35 -0.17
N SER A 72 -1.69 -6.69 -1.23
CA SER A 72 -1.09 -5.35 -1.13
C SER A 72 -2.04 -4.32 -0.53
N LEU A 73 -3.34 -4.36 -0.89
CA LEU A 73 -4.34 -3.48 -0.28
C LEU A 73 -4.57 -3.81 1.20
N TYR A 74 -4.64 -5.10 1.56
CA TYR A 74 -4.78 -5.51 2.96
C TYR A 74 -3.58 -5.12 3.82
N ALA A 75 -2.36 -5.21 3.29
CA ALA A 75 -1.15 -4.75 3.97
C ALA A 75 -1.17 -3.23 4.26
N LEU A 76 -1.86 -2.46 3.41
CA LEU A 76 -2.10 -1.03 3.60
C LEU A 76 -3.34 -0.74 4.50
N GLY A 77 -3.99 -1.78 5.04
CA GLY A 77 -5.21 -1.64 5.84
C GLY A 77 -6.46 -1.29 5.03
N ILE A 78 -6.42 -1.42 3.70
CA ILE A 78 -7.52 -1.09 2.79
C ILE A 78 -8.30 -2.36 2.43
N LYS A 79 -9.59 -2.38 2.73
CA LYS A 79 -10.47 -3.48 2.32
C LYS A 79 -10.97 -3.25 0.88
N PRO A 80 -10.69 -4.15 -0.08
CA PRO A 80 -11.24 -4.04 -1.43
C PRO A 80 -12.77 -4.16 -1.41
N TYR A 81 -13.44 -3.39 -2.27
CA TYR A 81 -14.89 -3.40 -2.41
C TYR A 81 -15.39 -4.62 -3.18
N ALA A 82 -14.63 -5.06 -4.17
CA ALA A 82 -14.94 -6.23 -4.99
C ALA A 82 -13.66 -6.99 -5.36
N MET A 83 -13.76 -8.31 -5.40
CA MET A 83 -12.69 -9.21 -5.85
C MET A 83 -13.23 -10.25 -6.82
N ALA A 84 -12.42 -10.64 -7.80
CA ALA A 84 -12.75 -11.78 -8.66
C ALA A 84 -12.80 -13.07 -7.84
N LYS A 85 -13.86 -13.87 -8.00
CA LYS A 85 -14.10 -15.10 -7.22
C LYS A 85 -13.26 -16.29 -7.73
N GLU A 86 -13.08 -16.39 -9.05
CA GLU A 86 -12.39 -17.53 -9.68
C GLU A 86 -12.08 -17.20 -11.15
N TYR A 87 -10.87 -17.49 -11.61
CA TYR A 87 -10.58 -17.52 -13.05
C TYR A 87 -10.87 -18.94 -13.56
N ARG A 88 -12.10 -19.15 -14.04
CA ARG A 88 -12.44 -20.38 -14.75
C ARG A 88 -11.81 -20.31 -16.12
N VAL A 89 -10.73 -21.05 -16.33
CA VAL A 89 -10.19 -21.28 -17.68
C VAL A 89 -11.21 -22.12 -18.44
N HIS A 90 -12.08 -21.48 -19.23
CA HIS A 90 -12.96 -22.18 -20.16
C HIS A 90 -12.16 -22.50 -21.44
N GLY A 91 -11.26 -23.47 -21.32
CA GLY A 91 -10.54 -24.05 -22.45
C GLY A 91 -11.00 -25.49 -22.71
N PRO A 92 -10.95 -25.98 -23.96
CA PRO A 92 -11.42 -27.33 -24.32
C PRO A 92 -10.66 -28.48 -23.64
N ASN A 93 -9.58 -28.18 -22.92
CA ASN A 93 -8.75 -29.17 -22.24
C ASN A 93 -8.48 -28.74 -20.79
N GLN A 94 -9.35 -29.17 -19.87
CA GLN A 94 -9.11 -29.26 -18.42
C GLN A 94 -8.00 -30.30 -18.10
N LEU A 95 -7.07 -30.55 -19.03
CA LEU A 95 -6.09 -31.63 -18.98
C LEU A 95 -5.25 -31.55 -17.71
N PHE A 96 -4.90 -30.34 -17.26
CA PHE A 96 -4.12 -30.18 -16.04
C PHE A 96 -4.88 -30.65 -14.80
N ALA A 97 -6.12 -30.19 -14.60
CA ALA A 97 -6.96 -30.63 -13.49
C ALA A 97 -7.27 -32.14 -13.59
N ALA A 98 -7.49 -32.66 -14.80
CA ALA A 98 -7.75 -34.07 -15.05
C ALA A 98 -6.50 -34.97 -14.87
N THR A 99 -5.29 -34.44 -15.09
CA THR A 99 -4.02 -35.14 -14.84
C THR A 99 -3.72 -35.15 -13.35
N ILE A 100 -3.81 -34.01 -12.66
CA ILE A 100 -3.62 -33.92 -11.20
C ILE A 100 -4.65 -34.81 -10.48
N ALA A 101 -5.91 -34.80 -10.90
CA ALA A 101 -6.93 -35.67 -10.32
C ALA A 101 -6.62 -37.16 -10.54
N ARG A 102 -6.05 -37.54 -11.69
CA ARG A 102 -5.61 -38.92 -11.94
C ARG A 102 -4.40 -39.31 -11.09
N ASP A 103 -3.37 -38.46 -11.04
CA ASP A 103 -2.14 -38.75 -10.31
C ASP A 103 -2.37 -38.82 -8.80
N LEU A 104 -3.29 -38.00 -8.27
CA LEU A 104 -3.68 -38.01 -6.86
C LEU A 104 -4.78 -39.02 -6.53
N GLY A 105 -5.26 -39.80 -7.51
CA GLY A 105 -6.37 -40.75 -7.33
C GLY A 105 -7.69 -40.10 -6.91
N LEU A 106 -7.84 -38.80 -7.15
CA LEU A 106 -9.03 -38.03 -6.77
C LEU A 106 -10.13 -38.25 -7.80
N LYS A 107 -11.30 -38.69 -7.33
CA LYS A 107 -12.49 -38.79 -8.17
C LYS A 107 -13.16 -37.41 -8.25
N PRO A 108 -13.20 -36.73 -9.41
CA PRO A 108 -13.81 -35.41 -9.51
C PRO A 108 -15.30 -35.49 -9.19
N LEU A 109 -15.76 -34.59 -8.32
CA LEU A 109 -17.18 -34.49 -7.98
C LEU A 109 -17.96 -33.89 -9.16
N PRO A 110 -19.16 -34.41 -9.46
CA PRO A 110 -20.01 -33.85 -10.50
C PRO A 110 -20.36 -32.39 -10.18
N GLN A 111 -20.26 -31.52 -11.18
CA GLN A 111 -20.38 -30.06 -11.03
C GLN A 111 -21.77 -29.58 -10.55
N TRP A 112 -22.79 -30.44 -10.57
CA TRP A 112 -24.14 -30.15 -10.08
C TRP A 112 -24.33 -30.42 -8.58
N LYS A 113 -23.26 -30.85 -7.90
CA LYS A 113 -23.26 -31.17 -6.46
C LYS A 113 -22.49 -30.13 -5.62
N LEU A 114 -22.14 -28.98 -6.22
CA LEU A 114 -21.39 -27.87 -5.65
C LEU A 114 -22.20 -26.58 -5.68
#